data_AF-A0A6J7DQJ6-F1
#
_entry.id   AF-A0A6J7DQJ6-F1
#
_cell.length_a   1.000
_cell.length_b   1.000
_cell.length_c   1.000
_cell.angle_alpha   90.00
_cell.angle_beta   90.00
_cell.angle_gamma   90.00
#
_symmetry.space_group_name_H-M   'P 1'
#
loop_
_entity.id
_entity.type
_entity.pdbx_description
1 polymer ?
#
loop_
_entity_poly.entity_id
_entity_poly.type
_entity_poly.pdbx_seq_one_letter_code
_entity_poly.pdbx_strand_id
1 'polypeptide(L)'
;MIAGIVLGAAFLLAGGAKLAAGPAWPVQALALGAPRLVIPFVPWIEIVVGALVCVARPVPVLIALAMLGAFTGLLVVRLAQGQHPPCACFGSWSARPLSWRHLVRNAVLIAVGVVALVT
;
A
#
# COMPACT_ATOMS: atom_id res chain seq x y z
N MET A 1 14.47 -14.58 2.04
CA MET A 1 13.17 -15.34 2.06
C MET A 1 12.13 -14.80 3.03
N ILE A 2 12.42 -14.69 4.34
CA ILE A 2 11.47 -14.19 5.36
C ILE A 2 10.96 -12.78 5.03
N ALA A 3 11.85 -11.87 4.60
CA ALA A 3 11.50 -10.50 4.22
C ALA A 3 10.48 -10.44 3.06
N GLY A 4 10.59 -11.34 2.08
CA GLY A 4 9.61 -11.46 1.00
C GLY A 4 8.24 -11.88 1.51
N ILE A 5 8.17 -12.87 2.41
CA ILE A 5 6.90 -13.31 3.02
C ILE A 5 6.25 -12.17 3.82
N VAL A 6 7.03 -11.41 4.58
CA VAL A 6 6.52 -10.25 5.35
C VAL A 6 5.96 -9.18 4.41
N LEU A 7 6.68 -8.85 3.33
CA LEU A 7 6.22 -7.88 2.33
C LEU A 7 4.96 -8.37 1.60
N GLY A 8 4.94 -9.64 1.17
CA GLY A 8 3.80 -10.25 0.51
C GLY A 8 2.56 -10.29 1.40
N ALA A 9 2.72 -10.69 2.67
CA ALA A 9 1.65 -10.65 3.66
C ALA A 9 1.11 -9.23 3.88
N ALA A 10 1.97 -8.21 3.94
CA ALA A 10 1.53 -6.83 4.06
C ALA A 10 0.67 -6.37 2.87
N PHE A 11 1.04 -6.77 1.65
CA PHE A 11 0.26 -6.48 0.43
C PHE A 11 -1.08 -7.22 0.40
N LEU A 12 -1.09 -8.51 0.77
CA LEU A 12 -2.32 -9.30 0.87
C LEU A 12 -3.29 -8.72 1.91
N LEU A 13 -2.78 -8.33 3.09
CA LEU A 13 -3.57 -7.66 4.11
C LEU A 13 -4.08 -6.30 3.63
N ALA A 14 -3.26 -5.51 2.94
CA ALA A 14 -3.67 -4.21 2.40
C ALA A 14 -4.80 -4.36 1.36
N GLY A 15 -4.65 -5.28 0.40
CA GLY A 15 -5.66 -5.54 -0.62
C GLY A 15 -6.95 -6.11 -0.02
N GLY A 16 -6.85 -7.10 0.87
CA GLY A 16 -7.99 -7.67 1.59
C GLY A 16 -8.73 -6.63 2.43
N ALA A 17 -8.01 -5.73 3.09
CA ALA A 17 -8.61 -4.66 3.89
C ALA A 17 -9.33 -3.61 3.03
N LYS A 18 -8.89 -3.37 1.79
CA LYS A 18 -9.62 -2.52 0.83
C LYS A 18 -10.88 -3.19 0.30
N LEU A 19 -10.84 -4.50 0.04
CA LEU A 19 -12.04 -5.26 -0.32
C LEU A 19 -13.06 -5.27 0.83
N ALA A 20 -12.60 -5.45 2.07
CA ALA A 20 -13.46 -5.41 3.26
C ALA A 20 -14.06 -4.01 3.52
N ALA A 21 -13.35 -2.93 3.16
CA ALA A 21 -13.88 -1.57 3.24
C ALA A 21 -15.00 -1.30 2.20
N GLY A 22 -15.10 -2.13 1.16
CA GLY A 22 -16.16 -2.08 0.15
C GLY A 22 -16.39 -0.68 -0.43
N PRO A 23 -17.60 -0.10 -0.33
CA PRO A 23 -17.92 1.20 -0.93
C PRO A 23 -17.18 2.38 -0.29
N ALA A 24 -16.60 2.22 0.91
CA ALA A 24 -15.83 3.27 1.55
C ALA A 24 -14.45 3.47 0.89
N TRP A 25 -13.87 2.44 0.27
CA TRP A 25 -12.54 2.52 -0.35
C TRP A 25 -12.49 3.53 -1.52
N PRO A 26 -13.39 3.46 -2.53
CA PRO A 26 -13.32 4.37 -3.67
C PRO A 26 -13.46 5.84 -3.29
N VAL A 27 -14.32 6.17 -2.33
CA VAL A 27 -14.53 7.53 -1.83
C VAL A 27 -13.26 8.07 -1.18
N GLN A 28 -12.59 7.25 -0.36
CA GLN A 28 -11.36 7.64 0.32
C GLN A 28 -10.16 7.73 -0.63
N ALA A 29 -10.07 6.81 -1.59
CA ALA A 29 -9.03 6.84 -2.62
C ALA A 29 -9.17 8.08 -3.53
N LEU A 30 -10.40 8.47 -3.86
CA LEU A 30 -10.72 9.72 -4.55
C LEU A 30 -10.32 10.94 -3.72
N ALA A 31 -10.62 10.98 -2.43
CA ALA A 31 -10.24 12.06 -1.53
C ALA A 31 -8.70 12.21 -1.42
N LEU A 32 -7.97 11.09 -1.52
CA LEU A 32 -6.50 11.08 -1.61
C LEU A 32 -5.98 11.54 -2.98
N GLY A 33 -6.83 11.62 -4.01
CA GLY A 33 -6.48 12.01 -5.38
C GLY A 33 -5.99 10.88 -6.26
N ALA A 34 -6.31 9.63 -5.94
CA ALA A 34 -6.03 8.52 -6.83
C ALA A 34 -6.86 8.63 -8.14
N PRO A 35 -6.30 8.29 -9.31
CA PRO A 35 -7.05 8.29 -10.56
C PRO A 35 -8.24 7.33 -10.50
N ARG A 36 -9.44 7.79 -10.92
CA ARG A 36 -10.68 6.99 -10.88
C ARG A 36 -10.56 5.64 -11.57
N LEU A 37 -9.77 5.59 -12.65
CA LEU A 37 -9.55 4.39 -13.43
C LEU A 37 -8.80 3.30 -12.65
N VAL A 38 -7.86 3.66 -11.77
CA VAL A 38 -7.03 2.65 -11.07
C VAL A 38 -7.66 2.15 -9.77
N ILE A 39 -8.47 2.98 -9.11
CA ILE A 39 -9.10 2.68 -7.81
C ILE A 39 -9.72 1.28 -7.68
N PRO A 40 -10.56 0.80 -8.63
CA PRO A 40 -11.16 -0.53 -8.52
C PRO A 40 -10.14 -1.67 -8.71
N PHE A 41 -9.04 -1.42 -9.41
CA PHE A 41 -8.01 -2.43 -9.69
C PHE A 41 -6.95 -2.53 -8.60
N VAL A 42 -6.70 -1.44 -7.83
CA VAL A 42 -5.69 -1.42 -6.77
C VAL A 42 -5.76 -2.62 -5.82
N PRO A 43 -6.92 -2.99 -5.24
CA PRO A 43 -6.98 -4.10 -4.28
C PRO A 43 -6.57 -5.44 -4.91
N TRP A 44 -6.98 -5.68 -6.16
CA TRP A 44 -6.64 -6.88 -6.91
C TRP A 44 -5.16 -6.92 -7.26
N ILE A 45 -4.60 -5.80 -7.70
CA ILE A 45 -3.16 -5.68 -8.00
C ILE A 45 -2.35 -5.95 -6.73
N GLU A 46 -2.75 -5.40 -5.59
CA GLU A 46 -2.05 -5.64 -4.31
C GLU A 46 -2.06 -7.12 -3.91
N ILE A 47 -3.20 -7.80 -4.07
CA ILE A 47 -3.31 -9.23 -3.75
C ILE A 47 -2.43 -10.06 -4.69
N VAL A 48 -2.49 -9.81 -5.99
CA VAL A 48 -1.69 -10.52 -7.00
C VAL A 48 -0.20 -10.29 -6.75
N VAL A 49 0.22 -9.05 -6.56
CA VAL A 49 1.63 -8.71 -6.27
C VAL A 49 2.07 -9.34 -4.96
N GLY A 50 1.25 -9.27 -3.91
CA GLY A 50 1.55 -9.88 -2.62
C GLY A 50 1.73 -11.40 -2.69
N ALA A 51 0.86 -12.09 -3.42
CA ALA A 51 0.99 -13.53 -3.67
C ALA A 51 2.24 -13.86 -4.49
N LEU A 52 2.53 -13.08 -5.54
CA LEU A 52 3.72 -13.28 -6.38
C LEU A 52 5.01 -13.04 -5.60
N VAL A 53 5.06 -12.03 -4.72
CA VAL A 53 6.23 -11.74 -3.86
C VAL A 53 6.56 -12.92 -2.93
N CYS A 54 5.56 -13.69 -2.49
CA CYS A 54 5.77 -14.86 -1.65
C CYS A 54 6.49 -16.01 -2.38
N VAL A 55 6.33 -16.13 -3.70
CA VAL A 55 6.79 -17.29 -4.49
C VAL A 55 7.86 -16.96 -5.53
N ALA A 56 7.98 -15.71 -5.96
CA ALA A 56 8.83 -15.30 -7.07
C ALA A 56 9.58 -13.98 -6.78
N ARG A 57 10.86 -13.97 -7.15
CA ARG A 57 11.78 -12.82 -7.05
C ARG A 57 12.65 -12.77 -8.32
N PRO A 58 13.16 -11.59 -8.74
CA PRO A 58 13.08 -10.28 -8.08
C PRO A 58 11.94 -9.38 -8.56
N VAL A 59 11.36 -9.66 -9.74
CA VAL A 59 10.42 -8.76 -10.42
C VAL A 59 9.20 -8.38 -9.56
N PRO A 60 8.51 -9.32 -8.88
CA PRO A 60 7.37 -8.96 -8.02
C PRO A 60 7.73 -8.03 -6.86
N VAL A 61 8.95 -8.18 -6.31
CA VAL A 61 9.45 -7.33 -5.21
C VAL A 61 9.69 -5.91 -5.70
N LEU A 62 10.23 -5.74 -6.91
CA LEU A 62 10.39 -4.41 -7.53
C LEU A 62 9.04 -3.73 -7.78
N ILE A 63 8.04 -4.48 -8.24
CA ILE A 63 6.67 -3.97 -8.44
C ILE A 63 6.07 -3.52 -7.10
N ALA A 64 6.22 -4.33 -6.05
CA ALA A 64 5.76 -3.98 -4.70
C ALA A 64 6.45 -2.70 -4.17
N LEU A 65 7.76 -2.57 -4.37
CA LEU A 65 8.50 -1.36 -4.00
C LEU A 65 8.03 -0.13 -4.78
N ALA A 66 7.78 -0.26 -6.09
CA ALA A 66 7.26 0.82 -6.90
C ALA A 66 5.87 1.27 -6.41
N MET A 67 4.98 0.33 -6.08
CA MET A 67 3.66 0.64 -5.51
C MET A 67 3.78 1.34 -4.15
N LEU A 68 4.65 0.85 -3.26
CA LEU A 68 4.92 1.50 -1.97
C LEU A 68 5.45 2.92 -2.15
N GLY A 69 6.35 3.13 -3.10
CA GLY A 69 6.88 4.45 -3.45
C GLY A 69 5.77 5.39 -3.93
N ALA A 70 4.93 4.94 -4.86
CA ALA A 70 3.80 5.72 -5.38
C ALA A 70 2.80 6.10 -4.28
N PHE A 71 2.42 5.14 -3.41
CA PHE A 71 1.55 5.44 -2.27
C PHE A 71 2.20 6.42 -1.31
N THR A 72 3.49 6.24 -0.99
CA THR A 72 4.21 7.13 -0.08
C THR A 72 4.29 8.55 -0.63
N GLY A 73 4.59 8.71 -1.92
CA GLY A 73 4.59 10.01 -2.59
C GLY A 73 3.23 10.71 -2.49
N LEU A 74 2.12 9.99 -2.73
CA LEU A 74 0.79 10.55 -2.57
C LEU A 74 0.51 11.01 -1.13
N LEU A 75 0.89 10.21 -0.12
CA LEU A 75 0.71 10.58 1.28
C LEU A 75 1.57 11.79 1.67
N VAL A 76 2.82 11.88 1.18
CA VAL A 76 3.71 13.03 1.41
C VAL A 76 3.13 14.30 0.82
N VAL A 77 2.66 14.27 -0.44
CA VAL A 77 2.05 15.44 -1.10
C VAL A 77 0.83 15.94 -0.32
N ARG A 78 -0.05 15.03 0.14
CA ARG A 78 -1.24 15.41 0.91
C ARG A 78 -0.90 15.97 2.28
N LEU A 79 0.07 15.37 2.97
CA LEU A 79 0.53 15.85 4.26
C LEU A 79 1.21 17.23 4.15
N ALA A 80 2.00 17.45 3.10
CA ALA A 80 2.63 18.74 2.80
C ALA A 80 1.60 19.83 2.48
N GLN A 81 0.44 19.46 1.92
CA GLN A 81 -0.70 20.35 1.69
C GLN A 81 -1.52 20.62 2.97
N GLY A 82 -1.13 20.07 4.13
CA GLY A 82 -1.88 20.17 5.38
C GLY A 82 -3.21 19.43 5.37
N GLN A 83 -3.45 18.58 4.36
CA GLN A 83 -4.68 17.81 4.23
C GLN A 83 -4.53 16.49 4.98
N HIS A 84 -5.46 16.20 5.88
CA HIS A 84 -5.51 14.92 6.60
C HIS A 84 -6.74 14.09 6.20
N PRO A 85 -6.88 13.71 4.92
CA PRO A 85 -8.01 12.89 4.50
C PRO A 85 -7.98 11.53 5.20
N PRO A 86 -9.15 10.88 5.37
CA PRO A 86 -9.21 9.51 5.88
C PRO A 86 -8.43 8.58 4.95
N CYS A 87 -7.49 7.81 5.50
CA CYS A 87 -6.60 6.93 4.73
C CYS A 87 -7.01 5.46 4.88
N ALA A 88 -7.76 4.92 3.90
CA ALA A 88 -8.08 3.48 3.83
C ALA A 88 -7.04 2.63 3.09
N CYS A 89 -5.81 3.12 2.86
CA CYS A 89 -4.77 2.30 2.21
C CYS A 89 -4.52 0.96 2.91
N PHE A 90 -4.92 0.81 4.18
CA PHE A 90 -4.87 -0.45 4.94
C PHE A 90 -6.23 -0.79 5.60
N GLY A 91 -7.33 -0.39 4.97
CA GLY A 91 -8.72 -0.61 5.43
C GLY A 91 -9.18 0.22 6.62
N SER A 92 -10.41 -0.04 7.06
CA SER A 92 -11.15 0.69 8.11
C SER A 92 -10.46 0.72 9.48
N TRP A 93 -9.46 -0.14 9.71
CA TRP A 93 -8.62 -0.14 10.91
C TRP A 93 -7.74 1.12 11.02
N SER A 94 -7.57 1.87 9.92
CA SER A 94 -6.84 3.13 9.82
C SER A 94 -7.71 4.30 9.36
N ALA A 95 -9.01 4.33 9.71
CA ALA A 95 -9.84 5.53 9.53
C ALA A 95 -9.43 6.72 10.44
N ARG A 96 -8.19 6.73 10.93
CA ARG A 96 -7.58 7.86 11.66
C ARG A 96 -7.10 8.89 10.62
N PRO A 97 -7.11 10.19 10.97
CA PRO A 97 -6.56 11.22 10.09
C PRO A 97 -5.14 10.85 9.68
N LEU A 98 -4.81 11.10 8.41
CA LEU A 98 -3.49 10.86 7.85
C LEU A 98 -2.42 11.42 8.80
N SER A 99 -1.56 10.55 9.31
CA SER A 99 -0.47 10.90 10.24
C SER A 99 0.88 10.37 9.76
N TRP A 100 1.95 10.95 10.30
CA TRP A 100 3.35 10.52 10.10
C TRP A 100 3.58 9.01 10.31
N ARG A 101 2.72 8.34 11.10
CA ARG A 101 2.79 6.88 11.32
C ARG A 101 2.62 6.08 10.03
N HIS A 102 1.81 6.55 9.08
CA HIS A 102 1.66 5.85 7.79
C HIS A 102 2.92 5.94 6.94
N LEU A 103 3.62 7.07 6.98
CA LEU A 103 4.91 7.24 6.31
C LEU A 103 5.96 6.32 6.91
N VAL A 104 6.04 6.24 8.25
CA VAL A 104 6.98 5.34 8.94
C VAL A 104 6.69 3.88 8.57
N ARG A 105 5.43 3.43 8.56
CA ARG A 105 5.09 2.06 8.15
C ARG A 105 5.52 1.77 6.71
N ASN A 106 5.26 2.68 5.77
CA ASN A 106 5.68 2.49 4.39
C ASN A 106 7.20 2.48 4.26
N ALA A 107 7.92 3.34 4.99
CA ALA A 107 9.38 3.35 5.01
C ALA A 107 9.96 2.02 5.53
N VAL A 108 9.37 1.46 6.59
CA VAL A 108 9.75 0.13 7.11
C VAL A 108 9.48 -0.96 6.07
N LEU A 109 8.32 -0.95 5.41
CA LEU A 109 8.00 -1.93 4.35
C LEU A 109 8.93 -1.80 3.13
N ILE A 110 9.34 -0.58 2.77
CA ILE A 110 10.34 -0.34 1.72
C ILE A 110 11.68 -0.96 2.14
N ALA A 111 12.14 -0.71 3.37
CA ALA A 111 13.38 -1.30 3.89
C ALA A 111 13.32 -2.84 3.88
N VAL A 112 12.20 -3.43 4.29
CA VAL A 112 11.95 -4.89 4.20
C VAL A 112 12.02 -5.38 2.76
N GLY A 113 11.43 -4.65 1.81
CA GLY A 113 11.49 -4.99 0.39
C GLY A 113 12.89 -4.90 -0.20
N VAL A 114 13.69 -3.91 0.20
CA VAL A 114 15.11 -3.83 -0.18
C VAL A 114 15.89 -5.02 0.36
N VAL A 115 15.67 -5.40 1.63
CA VAL A 115 16.27 -6.61 2.21
C VAL A 115 15.82 -7.88 1.47
N ALA A 116 14.55 -7.93 1.03
CA ALA A 116 14.02 -9.05 0.27
C ALA A 116 14.62 -9.19 -1.15
N LEU A 117 15.18 -8.11 -1.73
CA LEU A 117 15.91 -8.17 -3.01
C LEU A 117 17.31 -8.76 -2.86
N VAL A 118 17.93 -8.58 -1.70
CA VAL A 118 19.32 -8.99 -1.44
C VAL A 118 19.43 -10.29 -0.62
N THR A 119 18.31 -10.93 -0.28
CA THR A 119 18.19 -12.21 0.46
C THR A 119 17.22 -13.18 -0.22
#